data_AF-A0A2C9K0D6-F1
#
_entry.id   AF-A0A2C9K0D6-F1
#
_cell.length_a   1.000
_cell.length_b   1.000
_cell.length_c   1.000
_cell.angle_alpha   90.00
_cell.angle_beta   90.00
_cell.angle_gamma   90.00
#
_symmetry.space_group_name_H-M   'P 1'
#
loop_
_entity.id
_entity.type
_entity.pdbx_description
1 polymer ?
#
loop_
_entity_poly.entity_id
_entity_poly.type
_entity_poly.pdbx_seq_one_letter_code
_entity_poly.pdbx_strand_id
1 'polypeptide(L)'
;MKIIFSFSLLVICLFSLNFFMASADFEDEEEDIDDGVVEVEEEEMRFPKERPEYERPIPNGDTYFYEPFDTRAEFLKKWVQSQAKKDGADDHLAKYDGKWVIEEAKENPILRDLGLILKSKAKHHAISAKLDKPFEFDGKPLIVQYEVKFQNGIECGGAYVKLLSKTGQLNLKAFTDKTPYTIMFGPDKCGNDYKLHFIFRHMNPKTGVYEEKHAEKPTAKLESFFTDKKTHLYTLTVNPDNTFEIKVDNGLVSSGDLLTNFSPPVNPPKEIEDPNDKKPAEWDDREKIPDPDAKKPDDWDESEPATIVDEDAVMPDGWLLEEEVYIPDPSAVKPEDWDDEMDGEWEAPRIDNPKCKNAPGCGQWEKPTIPNPKYKGTWRPHMIENPNYKGEWKPRTIANPDYFEDKTPYKMTPIEAIGLELWSMSDDILFDNFLIADNQSVVDHFTSITWEVKSIQERSAASTGSWWQAIKSSTEERPWLWAVYVVVLLLPVVLLAICLCPKSGPVKPEDIDAHRKKFDDATPDVIDEAEESGAKEEEEEEEEEESKSGAGDGTVAEGGEEIVEAGAAGDGSSPVEESGEGSVEGEAQGSPKKSNSPRKRRNRKE
;
A
#
# COMPACT_ATOMS: atom_id res chain seq x y z
N MET A 1 -2.00 2.02 63.59
CA MET A 1 -2.35 0.58 63.50
C MET A 1 -3.78 0.28 63.03
N LYS A 2 -4.78 1.17 63.13
CA LYS A 2 -6.14 0.90 62.61
C LYS A 2 -6.35 1.15 61.10
N ILE A 3 -5.49 1.95 60.45
CA ILE A 3 -5.59 2.24 59.00
C ILE A 3 -4.95 1.12 58.15
N ILE A 4 -3.86 0.50 58.66
CA ILE A 4 -3.16 -0.61 57.99
C ILE A 4 -4.03 -1.87 57.95
N PHE A 5 -4.84 -2.11 58.99
CA PHE A 5 -5.79 -3.22 59.02
C PHE A 5 -6.96 -3.04 58.03
N SER A 6 -7.39 -1.80 57.76
CA SER A 6 -8.49 -1.53 56.83
C SER A 6 -8.04 -1.61 55.37
N PHE A 7 -6.79 -1.26 55.06
CA PHE A 7 -6.21 -1.43 53.72
C PHE A 7 -5.92 -2.91 53.41
N SER A 8 -5.43 -3.66 54.40
CA SER A 8 -5.18 -5.10 54.23
C SER A 8 -6.48 -5.88 53.94
N LEU A 9 -7.60 -5.50 54.58
CA LEU A 9 -8.90 -6.14 54.35
C LEU A 9 -9.48 -5.85 52.95
N LEU A 10 -9.21 -4.66 52.40
CA LEU A 10 -9.68 -4.25 51.07
C LEU A 10 -8.87 -4.92 49.94
N VAL A 11 -7.57 -5.10 50.15
CA VAL A 11 -6.69 -5.85 49.23
C VAL A 11 -7.04 -7.33 49.24
N ILE A 12 -7.36 -7.91 50.40
CA ILE A 12 -7.79 -9.32 50.50
C ILE A 12 -9.17 -9.54 49.84
N CYS A 13 -10.10 -8.58 49.92
CA CYS A 13 -11.38 -8.65 49.20
C CYS A 13 -11.22 -8.57 47.67
N LEU A 14 -10.30 -7.75 47.17
CA LEU A 14 -10.01 -7.64 45.73
C LEU A 14 -9.28 -8.87 45.18
N PHE A 15 -8.44 -9.52 45.98
CA PHE A 15 -7.79 -10.79 45.61
C PHE A 15 -8.76 -11.99 45.64
N SER A 16 -9.73 -12.01 46.56
CA SER A 16 -10.70 -13.10 46.65
C SER A 16 -11.80 -13.03 45.59
N LEU A 17 -12.12 -11.85 45.05
CA LEU A 17 -12.97 -11.69 43.87
C LEU A 17 -12.29 -12.16 42.57
N ASN A 18 -10.96 -12.02 42.46
CA ASN A 18 -10.20 -12.55 41.32
C ASN A 18 -10.02 -14.08 41.39
N PHE A 19 -9.93 -14.66 42.60
CA PHE A 19 -9.76 -16.11 42.75
C PHE A 19 -11.07 -16.89 42.49
N PHE A 20 -12.24 -16.30 42.74
CA PHE A 20 -13.54 -16.95 42.52
C PHE A 20 -14.01 -16.95 41.06
N MET A 21 -13.41 -16.14 40.18
CA MET A 21 -13.68 -16.18 38.73
C MET A 21 -12.78 -17.19 37.98
N ALA A 22 -11.74 -17.71 38.63
CA ALA A 22 -10.75 -18.61 38.03
C ALA A 22 -10.99 -20.10 38.34
N SER A 23 -12.17 -20.47 38.84
CA SER A 23 -12.53 -21.86 39.15
C SER A 23 -13.84 -22.24 38.45
N ALA A 24 -13.78 -22.38 37.13
CA ALA A 24 -14.75 -23.13 36.36
C ALA A 24 -13.99 -23.97 35.33
N ASP A 25 -13.96 -25.27 35.61
CA ASP A 25 -13.66 -26.43 34.75
C ASP A 25 -12.32 -26.46 34.00
N PHE A 26 -11.35 -27.18 34.59
CA PHE A 26 -10.24 -27.80 33.87
C PHE A 26 -10.22 -29.28 34.27
N GLU A 27 -10.76 -30.13 33.39
CA GLU A 27 -10.53 -31.58 33.42
C GLU A 27 -9.21 -31.85 32.68
N ASP A 28 -8.30 -32.55 33.36
CA ASP A 28 -6.99 -32.96 32.85
C ASP A 28 -7.14 -34.11 31.83
N GLU A 29 -6.64 -33.92 30.62
CA GLU A 29 -6.12 -34.99 29.78
C GLU A 29 -4.73 -34.58 29.26
N GLU A 30 -3.70 -35.24 29.79
CA GLU A 30 -2.34 -35.21 29.26
C GLU A 30 -2.27 -36.10 28.01
N GLU A 31 -1.76 -35.60 26.89
CA GLU A 31 -1.13 -36.44 25.86
C GLU A 31 0.00 -35.68 25.12
N ASP A 32 1.22 -36.19 25.34
CA ASP A 32 2.40 -36.29 24.49
C ASP A 32 2.83 -35.13 23.56
N ILE A 33 4.00 -34.58 23.89
CA ILE A 33 4.84 -33.71 23.04
C ILE A 33 5.50 -34.59 21.96
N ASP A 34 5.10 -34.40 20.69
CA ASP A 34 5.83 -34.88 19.52
C ASP A 34 6.46 -33.71 18.75
N ASP A 35 7.75 -33.86 18.47
CA ASP A 35 8.58 -32.92 17.72
C ASP A 35 8.22 -32.97 16.22
N GLY A 36 7.64 -31.90 15.67
CA GLY A 36 7.48 -31.86 14.21
C GLY A 36 6.67 -30.70 13.65
N VAL A 37 7.40 -29.80 12.97
CA VAL A 37 6.91 -28.82 11.97
C VAL A 37 6.18 -27.61 12.56
N VAL A 38 6.82 -26.45 12.44
CA VAL A 38 6.16 -25.14 12.52
C VAL A 38 5.26 -25.01 11.30
N GLU A 39 4.02 -25.51 11.40
CA GLU A 39 2.93 -25.01 10.59
C GLU A 39 2.51 -23.66 11.17
N VAL A 40 2.53 -22.63 10.34
CA VAL A 40 1.94 -21.33 10.68
C VAL A 40 0.43 -21.56 10.74
N GLU A 41 -0.12 -21.77 11.93
CA GLU A 41 -1.56 -21.77 12.13
C GLU A 41 -2.12 -20.42 11.67
N GLU A 42 -3.01 -20.44 10.67
CA GLU A 42 -3.81 -19.28 10.31
C GLU A 42 -4.65 -18.89 11.53
N GLU A 43 -4.49 -17.66 12.04
CA GLU A 43 -5.27 -17.13 13.16
C GLU A 43 -6.77 -17.09 12.79
N GLU A 44 -7.53 -18.13 13.16
CA GLU A 44 -8.98 -18.19 12.97
C GLU A 44 -9.70 -17.27 13.98
N MET A 45 -10.59 -16.40 13.50
CA MET A 45 -11.47 -15.59 14.35
C MET A 45 -12.41 -16.48 15.17
N ARG A 46 -12.23 -16.52 16.50
CA ARG A 46 -13.16 -17.22 17.40
C ARG A 46 -14.41 -16.38 17.66
N PHE A 47 -15.50 -16.71 16.98
CA PHE A 47 -16.82 -16.16 17.31
C PHE A 47 -17.33 -16.72 18.66
N PRO A 48 -18.10 -15.94 19.44
CA PRO A 48 -18.77 -16.46 20.62
C PRO A 48 -19.70 -17.64 20.27
N LYS A 49 -19.84 -18.59 21.20
CA LYS A 49 -20.59 -19.87 20.99
C LYS A 49 -22.05 -19.67 20.54
N GLU A 50 -22.66 -18.53 20.88
CA GLU A 50 -24.02 -18.16 20.45
C GLU A 50 -23.94 -17.08 19.37
N ARG A 51 -24.08 -17.48 18.11
CA ARG A 51 -24.22 -16.57 16.96
C ARG A 51 -25.70 -16.33 16.66
N PRO A 52 -26.12 -15.13 16.24
CA PRO A 52 -27.49 -14.91 15.80
C PRO A 52 -27.82 -15.78 14.58
N GLU A 53 -29.08 -16.24 14.50
CA GLU A 53 -29.58 -16.99 13.35
C GLU A 53 -29.99 -16.01 12.24
N TYR A 54 -29.76 -16.39 10.98
CA TYR A 54 -30.12 -15.57 9.83
C TYR A 54 -31.64 -15.34 9.77
N GLU A 55 -32.02 -14.06 9.75
CA GLU A 55 -33.36 -13.61 9.44
C GLU A 55 -33.33 -12.86 8.11
N ARG A 56 -34.27 -13.19 7.21
CA ARG A 56 -34.37 -12.53 5.90
C ARG A 56 -34.54 -11.02 6.09
N PRO A 57 -33.60 -10.19 5.61
CA PRO A 57 -33.72 -8.75 5.71
C PRO A 57 -34.74 -8.25 4.68
N ILE A 58 -35.76 -7.52 5.15
CA ILE A 58 -36.77 -6.92 4.28
C ILE A 58 -36.65 -5.40 4.39
N PRO A 59 -36.37 -4.68 3.28
CA PRO A 59 -36.31 -3.22 3.31
C PRO A 59 -37.69 -2.63 3.61
N ASN A 60 -37.74 -1.61 4.46
CA ASN A 60 -38.97 -0.94 4.85
C ASN A 60 -39.31 0.21 3.89
N GLY A 61 -39.69 -0.13 2.65
CA GLY A 61 -40.09 0.84 1.63
C GLY A 61 -39.90 0.37 0.20
N ASP A 62 -40.14 1.26 -0.75
CA ASP A 62 -39.94 0.99 -2.17
C ASP A 62 -38.45 0.91 -2.51
N THR A 63 -38.05 -0.17 -3.16
CA THR A 63 -36.69 -0.38 -3.66
C THR A 63 -36.71 -0.66 -5.16
N TYR A 64 -35.61 -0.39 -5.85
CA TYR A 64 -35.43 -0.72 -7.28
C TYR A 64 -34.82 -2.10 -7.46
N PHE A 65 -34.01 -2.52 -6.49
CA PHE A 65 -33.41 -3.84 -6.40
C PHE A 65 -32.95 -4.08 -4.97
N TYR A 66 -33.11 -5.30 -4.47
CA TYR A 66 -32.39 -5.76 -3.29
C TYR A 66 -32.13 -7.27 -3.38
N GLU A 67 -30.97 -7.70 -2.90
CA GLU A 67 -30.57 -9.10 -2.91
C GLU A 67 -29.70 -9.45 -1.70
N PRO A 68 -30.25 -10.21 -0.73
CA PRO A 68 -29.53 -10.75 0.41
C PRO A 68 -29.14 -12.24 0.25
N PHE A 69 -29.36 -12.85 -0.92
CA PHE A 69 -29.01 -14.25 -1.23
C PHE A 69 -29.63 -15.34 -0.33
N ASP A 70 -30.88 -15.15 0.11
CA ASP A 70 -31.65 -16.07 0.97
C ASP A 70 -31.55 -17.57 0.58
N THR A 71 -31.69 -17.87 -0.73
CA THR A 71 -31.63 -19.25 -1.22
C THR A 71 -30.95 -19.35 -2.58
N ARG A 72 -30.22 -20.44 -2.78
CA ARG A 72 -29.57 -20.76 -4.07
C ARG A 72 -30.56 -20.86 -5.25
N ALA A 73 -31.81 -21.24 -4.98
CA ALA A 73 -32.83 -21.37 -6.02
C ALA A 73 -33.33 -20.00 -6.53
N GLU A 74 -33.41 -18.99 -5.65
CA GLU A 74 -33.76 -17.62 -6.04
C GLU A 74 -32.64 -16.96 -6.83
N PHE A 75 -31.39 -17.18 -6.42
CA PHE A 75 -30.22 -16.72 -7.15
C PHE A 75 -30.18 -17.18 -8.59
N LEU A 76 -30.34 -18.48 -8.86
CA LEU A 76 -30.30 -19.03 -10.22
C LEU A 76 -31.42 -18.49 -11.13
N LYS A 77 -32.48 -17.91 -10.57
CA LYS A 77 -33.57 -17.28 -11.32
C LYS A 77 -33.29 -15.82 -11.61
N LYS A 78 -32.71 -15.08 -10.64
CA LYS A 78 -32.47 -13.63 -10.74
C LYS A 78 -31.15 -13.29 -11.43
N TRP A 79 -30.07 -14.01 -11.11
CA TRP A 79 -28.73 -13.74 -11.61
C TRP A 79 -28.39 -14.58 -12.84
N VAL A 80 -27.84 -13.91 -13.84
CA VAL A 80 -27.46 -14.48 -15.11
C VAL A 80 -25.95 -14.38 -15.25
N GLN A 81 -25.29 -15.53 -15.33
CA GLN A 81 -23.86 -15.60 -15.65
C GLN A 81 -23.64 -15.29 -17.13
N SER A 82 -22.61 -14.50 -17.41
CA SER A 82 -22.24 -14.20 -18.80
C SER A 82 -21.67 -15.45 -19.48
N GLN A 83 -22.02 -15.64 -20.75
CA GLN A 83 -21.44 -16.64 -21.63
C GLN A 83 -20.58 -15.98 -22.73
N ALA A 84 -20.34 -14.68 -22.60
CA ALA A 84 -19.58 -13.91 -23.56
C ALA A 84 -18.08 -14.24 -23.51
N LYS A 85 -17.39 -13.91 -24.59
CA LYS A 85 -15.94 -13.81 -24.63
C LYS A 85 -15.55 -12.34 -24.80
N LYS A 86 -14.53 -11.91 -24.09
CA LYS A 86 -13.84 -10.64 -24.27
C LYS A 86 -13.11 -10.63 -25.62
N ASP A 87 -13.36 -9.62 -26.43
CA ASP A 87 -12.67 -9.47 -27.73
C ASP A 87 -11.22 -9.02 -27.52
N GLY A 88 -10.27 -9.60 -28.26
CA GLY A 88 -8.87 -9.14 -28.29
C GLY A 88 -7.97 -9.69 -27.18
N ALA A 89 -8.46 -10.59 -26.33
CA ALA A 89 -7.66 -11.35 -25.38
C ALA A 89 -7.39 -12.78 -25.90
N ASP A 90 -6.32 -13.41 -25.41
CA ASP A 90 -5.98 -14.80 -25.74
C ASP A 90 -7.15 -15.75 -25.40
N ASP A 91 -7.38 -16.81 -26.17
CA ASP A 91 -8.62 -17.63 -26.14
C ASP A 91 -8.89 -18.30 -24.77
N HIS A 92 -7.85 -18.38 -23.93
CA HIS A 92 -7.88 -18.87 -22.55
C HIS A 92 -8.16 -17.76 -21.50
N LEU A 93 -7.84 -16.51 -21.78
CA LEU A 93 -8.10 -15.32 -20.93
C LEU A 93 -9.36 -14.56 -21.36
N ALA A 94 -9.82 -14.77 -22.59
CA ALA A 94 -10.98 -14.10 -23.16
C ALA A 94 -12.31 -14.58 -22.59
N LYS A 95 -12.38 -15.76 -21.97
CA LYS A 95 -13.66 -16.31 -21.50
C LYS A 95 -13.98 -15.78 -20.11
N TYR A 96 -15.21 -15.33 -19.91
CA TYR A 96 -15.77 -15.10 -18.58
C TYR A 96 -16.11 -16.45 -17.94
N ASP A 97 -15.10 -17.21 -17.56
CA ASP A 97 -15.21 -18.59 -17.04
C ASP A 97 -15.01 -18.68 -15.52
N GLY A 98 -14.99 -17.54 -14.84
CA GLY A 98 -14.95 -17.44 -13.39
C GLY A 98 -16.19 -18.05 -12.72
N LYS A 99 -15.97 -18.83 -11.66
CA LYS A 99 -17.04 -19.53 -10.93
C LYS A 99 -17.60 -18.69 -9.79
N TRP A 100 -18.92 -18.53 -9.80
CA TRP A 100 -19.72 -17.92 -8.74
C TRP A 100 -20.41 -19.01 -7.93
N VAL A 101 -20.33 -18.93 -6.61
CA VAL A 101 -20.95 -19.89 -5.68
C VAL A 101 -21.67 -19.14 -4.58
N ILE A 102 -22.81 -19.66 -4.14
CA ILE A 102 -23.50 -19.19 -2.93
C ILE A 102 -23.21 -20.14 -1.81
N GLU A 103 -22.49 -19.66 -0.81
CA GLU A 103 -22.00 -20.40 0.34
C GLU A 103 -21.91 -19.43 1.54
N GLU A 104 -21.81 -20.00 2.74
CA GLU A 104 -21.48 -19.23 3.94
C GLU A 104 -20.02 -18.76 3.86
N ALA A 105 -19.72 -17.62 4.50
CA ALA A 105 -18.35 -17.18 4.68
C ALA A 105 -17.55 -18.20 5.52
N LYS A 106 -16.24 -18.34 5.28
CA LYS A 106 -15.34 -19.16 6.12
C LYS A 106 -15.49 -18.78 7.59
N GLU A 107 -15.43 -17.49 7.85
CA GLU A 107 -15.67 -16.88 9.14
C GLU A 107 -17.02 -16.16 9.11
N ASN A 108 -18.10 -16.91 9.37
CA ASN A 108 -19.46 -16.40 9.29
C ASN A 108 -19.94 -15.80 10.63
N PRO A 109 -20.25 -14.50 10.69
CA PRO A 109 -20.76 -13.88 11.90
C PRO A 109 -22.19 -14.34 12.25
N ILE A 110 -23.03 -14.57 11.22
CA ILE A 110 -24.44 -14.93 11.36
C ILE A 110 -24.64 -16.37 10.86
N LEU A 111 -25.33 -17.21 11.61
CA LEU A 111 -25.54 -18.61 11.20
C LEU A 111 -26.46 -18.68 9.98
N ARG A 112 -26.06 -19.44 8.95
CA ARG A 112 -26.82 -19.65 7.69
C ARG A 112 -26.96 -18.42 6.80
N ASP A 113 -26.21 -17.37 7.08
CA ASP A 113 -26.11 -16.22 6.18
C ASP A 113 -25.27 -16.61 4.96
N LEU A 114 -25.87 -16.50 3.78
CA LEU A 114 -25.28 -16.92 2.51
C LEU A 114 -24.88 -15.69 1.71
N GLY A 115 -23.69 -15.72 1.11
CA GLY A 115 -23.22 -14.65 0.22
C GLY A 115 -22.84 -15.15 -1.16
N LEU A 116 -22.76 -14.24 -2.11
CA LEU A 116 -22.23 -14.53 -3.44
C LEU A 116 -20.69 -14.49 -3.41
N ILE A 117 -20.05 -15.64 -3.57
CA ILE A 117 -18.60 -15.78 -3.48
C ILE A 117 -17.98 -16.00 -4.86
N LEU A 118 -16.93 -15.24 -5.13
CA LEU A 118 -16.01 -15.41 -6.25
C LEU A 118 -14.95 -16.46 -5.88
N LYS A 119 -14.98 -17.64 -6.50
CA LYS A 119 -14.11 -18.78 -6.10
C LYS A 119 -12.87 -19.00 -6.97
N SER A 120 -12.79 -18.40 -8.16
CA SER A 120 -11.70 -18.72 -9.08
C SER A 120 -10.58 -17.67 -9.06
N LYS A 121 -9.33 -18.11 -8.89
CA LYS A 121 -8.15 -17.24 -9.00
C LYS A 121 -7.78 -16.95 -10.45
N ALA A 122 -7.28 -15.75 -10.72
CA ALA A 122 -6.74 -15.29 -12.01
C ALA A 122 -7.71 -15.46 -13.19
N LYS A 123 -9.01 -15.21 -12.97
CA LYS A 123 -10.07 -15.35 -13.99
C LYS A 123 -10.96 -14.13 -14.08
N HIS A 124 -11.53 -13.93 -15.26
CA HIS A 124 -12.60 -12.97 -15.49
C HIS A 124 -13.95 -13.54 -15.06
N HIS A 125 -14.65 -12.81 -14.21
CA HIS A 125 -15.96 -13.16 -13.69
C HIS A 125 -16.97 -12.14 -14.19
N ALA A 126 -18.08 -12.61 -14.75
CA ALA A 126 -19.17 -11.75 -15.17
C ALA A 126 -20.53 -12.36 -14.79
N ILE A 127 -21.28 -11.63 -13.96
CA ILE A 127 -22.64 -12.00 -13.57
C ILE A 127 -23.49 -10.74 -13.46
N SER A 128 -24.78 -10.82 -13.77
CA SER A 128 -25.67 -9.66 -13.74
C SER A 128 -27.10 -10.04 -13.38
N ALA A 129 -27.86 -9.10 -12.84
CA ALA A 129 -29.26 -9.24 -12.48
C ALA A 129 -30.05 -8.01 -12.96
N LYS A 130 -31.28 -8.22 -13.42
CA LYS A 130 -32.18 -7.09 -13.76
C LYS A 130 -32.72 -6.45 -12.48
N LEU A 131 -32.90 -5.13 -12.50
CA LEU A 131 -33.67 -4.42 -11.48
C LEU A 131 -35.16 -4.80 -11.59
N ASP A 132 -35.90 -4.69 -10.49
CA ASP A 132 -37.35 -4.90 -10.47
C ASP A 132 -38.08 -3.81 -11.25
N LYS A 133 -37.56 -2.59 -11.18
CA LYS A 133 -37.98 -1.42 -11.97
C LYS A 133 -36.75 -0.63 -12.42
N PRO A 134 -36.71 -0.14 -13.68
CA PRO A 134 -35.62 0.73 -14.12
C PRO A 134 -35.54 2.00 -13.26
N PHE A 135 -34.32 2.42 -12.92
CA PHE A 135 -34.09 3.69 -12.23
C PHE A 135 -33.90 4.80 -13.26
N GLU A 136 -34.70 5.86 -13.15
CA GLU A 136 -34.63 7.04 -14.02
C GLU A 136 -34.14 8.24 -13.21
N PHE A 137 -33.27 9.06 -13.82
CA PHE A 137 -32.69 10.25 -13.18
C PHE A 137 -33.66 11.45 -13.31
N ASP A 138 -34.86 11.32 -12.75
CA ASP A 138 -35.99 12.25 -12.90
C ASP A 138 -36.12 13.28 -11.75
N GLY A 139 -35.16 13.30 -10.82
CA GLY A 139 -35.10 14.26 -9.71
C GLY A 139 -35.15 13.63 -8.31
N LYS A 140 -35.15 12.30 -8.21
CA LYS A 140 -34.93 11.57 -6.96
C LYS A 140 -33.45 11.21 -6.79
N PRO A 141 -32.88 11.11 -5.58
CA PRO A 141 -31.50 10.65 -5.42
C PRO A 141 -31.35 9.16 -5.75
N LEU A 142 -30.17 8.76 -6.20
CA LEU A 142 -29.79 7.36 -6.38
C LEU A 142 -28.93 6.94 -5.19
N ILE A 143 -29.34 5.89 -4.48
CA ILE A 143 -28.55 5.28 -3.41
C ILE A 143 -28.27 3.82 -3.78
N VAL A 144 -26.99 3.45 -3.81
CA VAL A 144 -26.52 2.09 -4.08
C VAL A 144 -25.67 1.64 -2.92
N GLN A 145 -25.99 0.47 -2.37
CA GLN A 145 -25.31 -0.11 -1.24
C GLN A 145 -25.07 -1.60 -1.44
N TYR A 146 -23.92 -2.09 -1.00
CA TYR A 146 -23.62 -3.53 -0.93
C TYR A 146 -22.45 -3.78 0.02
N GLU A 147 -22.32 -5.03 0.45
CA GLU A 147 -21.26 -5.50 1.33
C GLU A 147 -20.20 -6.28 0.55
N VAL A 148 -18.94 -6.11 0.93
CA VAL A 148 -17.82 -6.92 0.43
C VAL A 148 -16.98 -7.42 1.59
N LYS A 149 -16.61 -8.70 1.56
CA LYS A 149 -15.65 -9.31 2.49
C LYS A 149 -14.53 -9.99 1.71
N PHE A 150 -13.29 -9.55 1.91
CA PHE A 150 -12.09 -10.17 1.34
C PHE A 150 -11.58 -11.26 2.29
N GLN A 151 -12.14 -12.47 2.22
CA GLN A 151 -11.88 -13.52 3.22
C GLN A 151 -10.39 -13.91 3.33
N ASN A 152 -9.70 -14.03 2.19
CA ASN A 152 -8.26 -14.33 2.15
C ASN A 152 -7.38 -13.07 2.04
N GLY A 153 -7.98 -11.88 2.12
CA GLY A 153 -7.38 -10.64 1.63
C GLY A 153 -7.32 -10.58 0.09
N ILE A 154 -6.95 -9.41 -0.44
CA ILE A 154 -6.85 -9.18 -1.88
C ILE A 154 -5.48 -8.60 -2.26
N GLU A 155 -4.84 -9.21 -3.26
CA GLU A 155 -3.54 -8.76 -3.78
C GLU A 155 -3.72 -7.84 -4.99
N CYS A 156 -4.43 -8.35 -6.00
CA CYS A 156 -4.84 -7.58 -7.16
C CYS A 156 -6.17 -8.09 -7.69
N GLY A 157 -7.21 -7.27 -7.64
CA GLY A 157 -8.54 -7.53 -8.13
C GLY A 157 -9.54 -6.45 -7.76
N GLY A 158 -10.65 -6.42 -8.48
CA GLY A 158 -11.77 -5.53 -8.23
C GLY A 158 -12.90 -6.22 -7.48
N ALA A 159 -13.65 -5.45 -6.70
CA ALA A 159 -14.93 -5.84 -6.12
C ALA A 159 -15.98 -4.74 -6.29
N TYR A 160 -15.98 -4.10 -7.46
CA TYR A 160 -16.92 -3.05 -7.83
C TYR A 160 -18.17 -3.57 -8.55
N VAL A 161 -19.24 -2.79 -8.46
CA VAL A 161 -20.49 -3.01 -9.21
C VAL A 161 -20.56 -2.09 -10.42
N LYS A 162 -21.14 -2.58 -11.52
CA LYS A 162 -21.53 -1.81 -12.70
C LYS A 162 -23.06 -1.74 -12.79
N LEU A 163 -23.60 -0.53 -12.83
CA LEU A 163 -25.02 -0.28 -13.08
C LEU A 163 -25.23 -0.15 -14.59
N LEU A 164 -25.81 -1.17 -15.21
CA LEU A 164 -25.94 -1.28 -16.66
C LEU A 164 -27.03 -0.34 -17.18
N SER A 165 -26.70 0.38 -18.26
CA SER A 165 -27.60 1.35 -18.86
C SER A 165 -28.76 0.67 -19.58
N LYS A 166 -29.94 1.30 -19.52
CA LYS A 166 -31.12 0.91 -20.27
C LYS A 166 -30.88 1.12 -21.75
N THR A 167 -30.50 0.04 -22.42
CA THR A 167 -30.40 -0.04 -23.87
C THR A 167 -31.46 -1.05 -24.28
N GLY A 168 -32.39 -0.71 -25.17
CA GLY A 168 -33.57 -1.56 -25.48
C GLY A 168 -33.27 -2.98 -26.01
N GLN A 169 -32.00 -3.40 -26.02
CA GLN A 169 -31.46 -4.69 -26.42
C GLN A 169 -30.50 -5.29 -25.36
N LEU A 170 -30.62 -4.91 -24.08
CA LEU A 170 -29.72 -5.39 -23.02
C LEU A 170 -29.81 -6.92 -22.86
N ASN A 171 -28.75 -7.62 -23.28
CA ASN A 171 -28.61 -9.07 -23.16
C ASN A 171 -27.61 -9.43 -22.05
N LEU A 172 -28.14 -9.84 -20.89
CA LEU A 172 -27.33 -10.20 -19.72
C LEU A 172 -26.43 -11.43 -19.94
N LYS A 173 -26.77 -12.33 -20.88
CA LYS A 173 -25.91 -13.46 -21.23
C LYS A 173 -24.68 -13.05 -22.03
N ALA A 174 -24.72 -11.87 -22.66
CA ALA A 174 -23.63 -11.31 -23.44
C ALA A 174 -22.91 -10.16 -22.68
N PHE A 175 -22.92 -10.21 -21.34
CA PHE A 175 -22.32 -9.17 -20.51
C PHE A 175 -20.79 -9.22 -20.59
N THR A 176 -20.17 -8.08 -20.94
CA THR A 176 -18.73 -7.93 -21.18
C THR A 176 -18.24 -6.59 -20.62
N ASP A 177 -16.92 -6.38 -20.67
CA ASP A 177 -16.26 -5.11 -20.35
C ASP A 177 -16.79 -3.93 -21.17
N LYS A 178 -17.19 -4.17 -22.43
CA LYS A 178 -17.75 -3.16 -23.34
C LYS A 178 -19.24 -2.89 -23.14
N THR A 179 -19.93 -3.67 -22.31
CA THR A 179 -21.38 -3.48 -22.11
C THR A 179 -21.65 -2.08 -21.53
N PRO A 180 -22.59 -1.31 -22.10
CA PRO A 180 -22.85 0.04 -21.64
C PRO A 180 -23.39 0.06 -20.21
N TYR A 181 -22.75 0.88 -19.39
CA TYR A 181 -23.10 1.12 -17.99
C TYR A 181 -23.21 2.62 -17.74
N THR A 182 -24.01 3.00 -16.75
CA THR A 182 -24.19 4.38 -16.35
C THR A 182 -23.19 4.74 -15.26
N ILE A 183 -23.07 3.89 -14.24
CA ILE A 183 -22.19 4.09 -13.07
C ILE A 183 -21.41 2.81 -12.79
N MET A 184 -20.14 2.95 -12.47
CA MET A 184 -19.31 1.91 -11.84
C MET A 184 -18.89 2.41 -10.45
N PHE A 185 -19.14 1.60 -9.43
CA PHE A 185 -18.89 1.98 -8.05
C PHE A 185 -18.32 0.83 -7.24
N GLY A 186 -17.21 1.04 -6.53
CA GLY A 186 -16.71 0.07 -5.56
C GLY A 186 -15.21 -0.05 -5.38
N PRO A 187 -14.79 -0.89 -4.43
CA PRO A 187 -13.39 -1.10 -4.11
C PRO A 187 -12.65 -1.83 -5.24
N ASP A 188 -11.42 -1.41 -5.49
CA ASP A 188 -10.48 -2.05 -6.40
C ASP A 188 -9.06 -1.89 -5.87
N LYS A 189 -8.30 -2.97 -5.88
CA LYS A 189 -6.92 -2.97 -5.42
C LYS A 189 -6.05 -3.65 -6.44
N CYS A 190 -4.89 -3.07 -6.74
CA CYS A 190 -3.82 -3.82 -7.40
C CYS A 190 -2.45 -3.44 -6.86
N GLY A 191 -1.80 -4.40 -6.18
CA GLY A 191 -0.53 -4.15 -5.50
C GLY A 191 -0.71 -3.15 -4.36
N ASN A 192 -0.03 -2.01 -4.46
CA ASN A 192 -0.08 -0.95 -3.45
C ASN A 192 -1.07 0.17 -3.79
N ASP A 193 -1.81 0.06 -4.90
CA ASP A 193 -2.82 1.04 -5.29
C ASP A 193 -4.19 0.60 -4.77
N TYR A 194 -4.69 1.30 -3.76
CA TYR A 194 -6.01 1.12 -3.17
C TYR A 194 -6.94 2.20 -3.73
N LYS A 195 -7.98 1.76 -4.44
CA LYS A 195 -8.92 2.66 -5.11
C LYS A 195 -10.35 2.33 -4.71
N LEU A 196 -11.15 3.38 -4.64
CA LEU A 196 -12.60 3.29 -4.56
C LEU A 196 -13.14 3.97 -5.80
N HIS A 197 -13.51 3.16 -6.80
CA HIS A 197 -14.02 3.69 -8.06
C HIS A 197 -15.37 4.33 -7.82
N PHE A 198 -15.53 5.55 -8.32
CA PHE A 198 -16.82 6.10 -8.68
C PHE A 198 -16.65 6.71 -10.06
N ILE A 199 -17.19 6.02 -11.06
CA ILE A 199 -17.07 6.40 -12.47
C ILE A 199 -18.49 6.49 -13.01
N PHE A 200 -18.81 7.59 -13.67
CA PHE A 200 -20.05 7.67 -14.45
C PHE A 200 -19.76 7.99 -15.90
N ARG A 201 -20.63 7.52 -16.78
CA ARG A 201 -20.51 7.75 -18.22
C ARG A 201 -21.37 8.94 -18.61
N HIS A 202 -20.72 9.96 -19.12
CA HIS A 202 -21.37 11.17 -19.59
C HIS A 202 -21.39 11.21 -21.11
N MET A 203 -22.56 11.44 -21.69
CA MET A 203 -22.71 11.59 -23.14
C MET A 203 -22.47 13.04 -23.53
N ASN A 204 -21.47 13.30 -24.37
CA ASN A 204 -21.27 14.63 -24.93
C ASN A 204 -22.48 14.99 -25.83
N PRO A 205 -23.23 16.07 -25.54
CA PRO A 205 -24.43 16.43 -26.30
C PRO A 205 -24.15 16.82 -27.76
N LYS A 206 -22.92 17.23 -28.09
CA LYS A 206 -22.52 17.63 -29.44
C LYS A 206 -22.08 16.44 -30.29
N THR A 207 -21.19 15.60 -29.74
CA THR A 207 -20.58 14.50 -30.50
C THR A 207 -21.36 13.19 -30.37
N GLY A 208 -22.21 13.06 -29.35
CA GLY A 208 -22.93 11.81 -29.02
C GLY A 208 -22.03 10.71 -28.47
N VAL A 209 -20.76 10.99 -28.22
CA VAL A 209 -19.79 10.03 -27.67
C VAL A 209 -19.93 10.00 -26.15
N TYR A 210 -19.92 8.79 -25.59
CA TYR A 210 -19.86 8.59 -24.14
C TYR A 210 -18.42 8.61 -23.68
N GLU A 211 -18.14 9.41 -22.65
CA GLU A 211 -16.85 9.51 -21.99
C GLU A 211 -16.98 9.10 -20.53
N GLU A 212 -15.99 8.36 -20.02
CA GLU A 212 -15.92 7.97 -18.62
C GLU A 212 -15.32 9.09 -17.79
N LYS A 213 -16.04 9.49 -16.73
CA LYS A 213 -15.63 10.53 -15.81
C LYS A 213 -15.28 9.83 -14.49
N HIS A 214 -14.04 9.93 -14.06
CA HIS A 214 -13.55 9.27 -12.85
C HIS A 214 -13.54 10.25 -11.68
N ALA A 215 -14.13 9.87 -10.56
CA ALA A 215 -14.05 10.65 -9.34
C ALA A 215 -12.59 10.73 -8.87
N GLU A 216 -12.24 11.86 -8.25
CA GLU A 216 -10.97 12.03 -7.57
C GLU A 216 -10.78 11.01 -6.44
N LYS A 217 -9.51 10.70 -6.13
CA LYS A 217 -9.19 9.75 -5.06
C LYS A 217 -9.71 10.29 -3.71
N PRO A 218 -10.35 9.45 -2.87
CA PRO A 218 -10.75 9.87 -1.54
C PRO A 218 -9.56 10.30 -0.67
N THR A 219 -9.78 11.25 0.22
CA THR A 219 -8.77 11.73 1.19
C THR A 219 -8.54 10.73 2.33
N ALA A 220 -9.52 9.86 2.61
CA ALA A 220 -9.41 8.87 3.68
C ALA A 220 -8.46 7.73 3.32
N LYS A 221 -7.80 7.16 4.33
CA LYS A 221 -7.00 5.94 4.21
C LYS A 221 -7.90 4.75 3.93
N LEU A 222 -7.69 4.09 2.79
CA LEU A 222 -8.52 2.98 2.35
C LEU A 222 -7.90 1.62 2.66
N GLU A 223 -6.63 1.57 3.06
CA GLU A 223 -5.83 0.34 3.14
C GLU A 223 -6.45 -0.70 4.07
N SER A 224 -6.96 -0.26 5.24
CA SER A 224 -7.53 -1.14 6.26
C SER A 224 -8.67 -2.00 5.72
N PHE A 225 -9.53 -1.43 4.86
CA PHE A 225 -10.73 -2.08 4.33
C PHE A 225 -10.44 -3.25 3.37
N PHE A 226 -9.20 -3.38 2.91
CA PHE A 226 -8.79 -4.46 2.00
C PHE A 226 -7.96 -5.55 2.68
N THR A 227 -7.47 -5.30 3.91
CA THR A 227 -6.49 -6.17 4.58
C THR A 227 -7.00 -6.80 5.88
N ASP A 228 -8.01 -6.22 6.51
CA ASP A 228 -8.49 -6.68 7.84
C ASP A 228 -9.37 -7.94 7.80
N LYS A 229 -9.70 -8.44 6.59
CA LYS A 229 -10.54 -9.62 6.31
C LYS A 229 -11.97 -9.52 6.85
N LYS A 230 -12.46 -8.32 7.17
CA LYS A 230 -13.81 -8.09 7.69
C LYS A 230 -14.80 -7.75 6.58
N THR A 231 -16.08 -7.72 6.95
CA THR A 231 -17.15 -7.30 6.05
C THR A 231 -17.28 -5.78 6.07
N HIS A 232 -17.09 -5.14 4.92
CA HIS A 232 -17.26 -3.69 4.77
C HIS A 232 -18.48 -3.34 3.94
N LEU A 233 -19.14 -2.26 4.32
CA LEU A 233 -20.30 -1.71 3.63
C LEU A 233 -19.88 -0.55 2.73
N TYR A 234 -20.23 -0.61 1.46
CA TYR A 234 -19.99 0.47 0.50
C TYR A 234 -21.30 1.10 0.08
N THR A 235 -21.46 2.40 0.33
CA THR A 235 -22.67 3.15 -0.01
C THR A 235 -22.32 4.36 -0.86
N LEU A 236 -22.95 4.47 -2.03
CA LEU A 236 -22.89 5.63 -2.92
C LEU A 236 -24.25 6.31 -2.93
N THR A 237 -24.27 7.61 -2.63
CA THR A 237 -25.44 8.47 -2.77
C THR A 237 -25.15 9.53 -3.82
N VAL A 238 -25.97 9.61 -4.86
CA VAL A 238 -25.90 10.65 -5.90
C VAL A 238 -27.19 11.46 -5.86
N ASN A 239 -27.06 12.75 -5.59
CA ASN A 239 -28.19 13.64 -5.40
C ASN A 239 -28.56 14.39 -6.69
N PRO A 240 -29.83 14.80 -6.84
CA PRO A 240 -30.31 15.57 -8.00
C PRO A 240 -29.66 16.95 -8.17
N ASP A 241 -29.03 17.48 -7.12
CA ASP A 241 -28.32 18.76 -7.11
C ASP A 241 -26.87 18.66 -7.65
N ASN A 242 -26.52 17.51 -8.23
CA ASN A 242 -25.19 17.14 -8.70
C ASN A 242 -24.17 16.87 -7.58
N THR A 243 -24.59 16.80 -6.31
CA THR A 243 -23.69 16.37 -5.24
C THR A 243 -23.63 14.85 -5.14
N PHE A 244 -22.52 14.33 -4.63
CA PHE A 244 -22.40 12.91 -4.31
C PHE A 244 -21.73 12.72 -2.95
N GLU A 245 -22.06 11.60 -2.31
CA GLU A 245 -21.45 11.14 -1.08
C GLU A 245 -21.09 9.67 -1.21
N ILE A 246 -19.90 9.30 -0.76
CA ILE A 246 -19.43 7.93 -0.66
C ILE A 246 -19.14 7.63 0.80
N LYS A 247 -19.84 6.64 1.33
CA LYS A 247 -19.67 6.15 2.69
C LYS A 247 -19.11 4.74 2.66
N VAL A 248 -18.18 4.46 3.56
CA VAL A 248 -17.69 3.12 3.86
C VAL A 248 -17.95 2.88 5.33
N ASP A 249 -18.63 1.79 5.69
CA ASP A 249 -18.98 1.45 7.08
C ASP A 249 -19.75 2.56 7.82
N ASN A 250 -20.65 3.24 7.10
CA ASN A 250 -21.35 4.48 7.52
C ASN A 250 -20.45 5.71 7.78
N GLY A 251 -19.13 5.58 7.64
CA GLY A 251 -18.18 6.70 7.68
C GLY A 251 -18.09 7.41 6.33
N LEU A 252 -18.17 8.74 6.32
CA LEU A 252 -18.00 9.54 5.10
C LEU A 252 -16.54 9.51 4.65
N VAL A 253 -16.29 8.97 3.46
CA VAL A 253 -14.94 8.79 2.88
C VAL A 253 -14.66 9.82 1.79
N SER A 254 -15.67 10.12 0.97
CA SER A 254 -15.58 11.11 -0.09
C SER A 254 -16.91 11.83 -0.27
N SER A 255 -16.86 13.12 -0.57
CA SER A 255 -18.02 13.91 -0.98
C SER A 255 -17.57 14.99 -1.95
N GLY A 256 -18.48 15.42 -2.82
CA GLY A 256 -18.15 16.45 -3.82
C GLY A 256 -19.30 16.73 -4.78
N ASP A 257 -18.96 17.41 -5.87
CA ASP A 257 -19.87 17.72 -6.97
C ASP A 257 -19.42 16.98 -8.25
N LEU A 258 -20.39 16.46 -9.01
CA LEU A 258 -20.18 15.78 -10.29
C LEU A 258 -19.45 16.66 -11.32
N LEU A 259 -19.50 17.98 -11.20
CA LEU A 259 -18.85 18.93 -12.11
C LEU A 259 -17.38 19.19 -11.79
N THR A 260 -17.00 19.21 -10.52
CA THR A 260 -15.67 19.67 -10.08
C THR A 260 -14.72 18.55 -9.68
N ASN A 261 -15.25 17.46 -9.12
CA ASN A 261 -14.42 16.39 -8.52
C ASN A 261 -14.23 15.19 -9.43
N PHE A 262 -14.23 15.43 -10.75
CA PHE A 262 -14.12 14.40 -11.76
C PHE A 262 -13.04 14.73 -12.79
N SER A 263 -12.26 13.70 -13.15
CA SER A 263 -11.24 13.75 -14.19
C SER A 263 -11.51 12.67 -15.24
N PRO A 264 -11.59 13.03 -16.53
CA PRO A 264 -11.64 14.39 -17.08
C PRO A 264 -12.89 15.17 -16.59
N PRO A 265 -12.90 16.51 -16.64
CA PRO A 265 -14.08 17.29 -16.24
C PRO A 265 -15.27 16.99 -17.15
N VAL A 266 -16.49 17.07 -16.60
CA VAL A 266 -17.73 16.90 -17.38
C VAL A 266 -17.79 17.90 -18.52
N ASN A 267 -17.55 19.18 -18.19
CA ASN A 267 -17.49 20.25 -19.16
C ASN A 267 -16.06 20.33 -19.71
N PRO A 268 -15.86 20.03 -21.01
CA PRO A 268 -14.53 20.15 -21.61
C PRO A 268 -14.05 21.61 -21.56
N PRO A 269 -12.72 21.85 -21.58
CA PRO A 269 -12.18 23.21 -21.55
C PRO A 269 -12.63 23.99 -22.79
N LYS A 270 -12.84 25.30 -22.62
CA LYS A 270 -13.24 26.23 -23.70
C LYS A 270 -12.16 26.36 -24.78
N GLU A 271 -10.91 26.20 -24.38
CA GLU A 271 -9.73 26.31 -25.23
C GLU A 271 -8.92 25.02 -25.12
N ILE A 272 -8.39 24.56 -26.23
CA ILE A 272 -7.48 23.42 -26.33
C ILE A 272 -6.21 23.86 -27.05
N GLU A 273 -5.11 23.19 -26.79
CA GLU A 273 -3.89 23.36 -27.58
C GLU A 273 -4.13 22.89 -29.01
N ASP A 274 -3.68 23.67 -30.00
CA ASP A 274 -3.83 23.32 -31.41
C ASP A 274 -2.95 22.10 -31.73
N PRO A 275 -3.54 20.94 -32.06
CA PRO A 275 -2.77 19.72 -32.34
C PRO A 275 -1.96 19.83 -33.64
N ASN A 276 -2.24 20.83 -34.49
CA ASN A 276 -1.51 21.07 -35.73
C ASN A 276 -0.37 22.07 -35.57
N ASP A 277 -0.27 22.74 -34.43
CA ASP A 277 0.82 23.69 -34.18
C ASP A 277 2.07 22.92 -33.78
N LYS A 278 3.21 23.30 -34.35
CA LYS A 278 4.49 22.63 -34.14
C LYS A 278 5.54 23.64 -33.73
N LYS A 279 6.44 23.22 -32.84
CA LYS A 279 7.58 24.01 -32.42
C LYS A 279 8.38 24.48 -33.64
N PRO A 280 8.52 25.79 -33.87
CA PRO A 280 9.36 26.30 -34.94
C PRO A 280 10.83 25.91 -34.71
N ALA A 281 11.56 25.61 -35.77
CA ALA A 281 13.00 25.27 -35.66
C ALA A 281 13.85 26.42 -35.07
N GLU A 282 13.40 27.66 -35.26
CA GLU A 282 14.04 28.87 -34.75
C GLU A 282 13.67 29.20 -33.29
N TRP A 283 12.94 28.32 -32.61
CA TRP A 283 12.56 28.48 -31.21
C TRP A 283 13.54 27.77 -30.30
N ASP A 284 14.39 28.55 -29.62
CA ASP A 284 15.31 28.04 -28.62
C ASP A 284 14.67 28.09 -27.23
N ASP A 285 14.39 26.91 -26.69
CA ASP A 285 13.86 26.66 -25.34
C ASP A 285 14.95 26.32 -24.33
N ARG A 286 16.23 26.33 -24.74
CA ARG A 286 17.35 26.12 -23.81
C ARG A 286 17.59 27.42 -23.06
N GLU A 287 17.29 27.41 -21.77
CA GLU A 287 17.53 28.56 -20.88
C GLU A 287 19.03 28.90 -20.79
N LYS A 288 19.87 27.87 -20.75
CA LYS A 288 21.33 28.01 -20.69
C LYS A 288 22.00 27.28 -21.84
N ILE A 289 22.98 27.93 -22.45
CA ILE A 289 23.85 27.34 -23.47
C ILE A 289 25.30 27.36 -22.97
N PRO A 290 26.14 26.41 -23.41
CA PRO A 290 27.55 26.50 -23.11
C PRO A 290 28.14 27.75 -23.75
N ASP A 291 29.00 28.46 -23.02
CA ASP A 291 29.62 29.69 -23.50
C ASP A 291 30.37 29.44 -24.83
N PRO A 292 29.95 30.06 -25.94
CA PRO A 292 30.61 29.89 -27.23
C PRO A 292 32.01 30.52 -27.28
N ASP A 293 32.30 31.48 -26.39
CA ASP A 293 33.58 32.16 -26.31
C ASP A 293 34.57 31.47 -25.37
N ALA A 294 34.08 30.56 -24.52
CA ALA A 294 34.92 29.75 -23.66
C ALA A 294 35.77 28.80 -24.51
N LYS A 295 37.09 28.92 -24.36
CA LYS A 295 38.07 28.02 -24.97
C LYS A 295 38.66 27.12 -23.91
N LYS A 296 38.88 25.86 -24.30
CA LYS A 296 39.62 24.90 -23.49
C LYS A 296 40.99 25.50 -23.11
N PRO A 297 41.31 25.62 -21.82
CA PRO A 297 42.62 26.07 -21.38
C PRO A 297 43.74 25.14 -21.85
N ASP A 298 44.90 25.71 -22.20
CA ASP A 298 46.06 24.94 -22.68
C ASP A 298 46.63 24.00 -21.60
N ASP A 299 46.36 24.26 -20.31
CA ASP A 299 46.77 23.45 -19.16
C ASP A 299 45.80 22.31 -18.83
N TRP A 300 44.76 22.10 -19.65
CA TRP A 300 43.75 21.05 -19.48
C TRP A 300 44.00 19.91 -20.46
N ASP A 301 44.81 18.93 -20.03
CA ASP A 301 45.03 17.72 -20.81
C ASP A 301 43.95 16.66 -20.53
N GLU A 302 43.20 16.28 -21.57
CA GLU A 302 42.13 15.27 -21.48
C GLU A 302 42.63 13.86 -21.77
N SER A 303 43.87 13.72 -22.26
CA SER A 303 44.49 12.43 -22.54
C SER A 303 45.16 11.82 -21.31
N GLU A 304 45.33 12.61 -20.25
CA GLU A 304 45.83 12.13 -18.97
C GLU A 304 44.85 11.12 -18.36
N PRO A 305 45.32 9.94 -17.92
CA PRO A 305 44.47 8.95 -17.28
C PRO A 305 44.10 9.39 -15.85
N ALA A 306 42.92 8.97 -15.38
CA ALA A 306 42.45 9.26 -14.01
C ALA A 306 43.37 8.66 -12.94
N THR A 307 44.04 7.56 -13.26
CA THR A 307 44.99 6.89 -12.38
C THR A 307 46.32 6.68 -13.10
N ILE A 308 47.42 6.83 -12.36
CA ILE A 308 48.79 6.52 -12.81
C ILE A 308 49.36 5.45 -11.91
N VAL A 309 50.32 4.68 -12.43
CA VAL A 309 51.02 3.67 -11.64
C VAL A 309 51.86 4.37 -10.57
N ASP A 310 51.74 3.92 -9.33
CA ASP A 310 52.59 4.40 -8.23
C ASP A 310 54.01 3.84 -8.41
N GLU A 311 54.94 4.68 -8.86
CA GLU A 311 56.31 4.25 -9.08
C GLU A 311 57.06 4.00 -7.76
N ASP A 312 56.64 4.65 -6.67
CA ASP A 312 57.24 4.57 -5.33
C ASP A 312 56.77 3.32 -4.56
N ALA A 313 55.67 2.69 -5.00
CA ALA A 313 55.23 1.42 -4.46
C ALA A 313 56.27 0.32 -4.71
N VAL A 314 56.68 -0.33 -3.61
CA VAL A 314 57.58 -1.49 -3.63
C VAL A 314 56.78 -2.73 -3.26
N MET A 315 57.06 -3.85 -3.94
CA MET A 315 56.44 -5.13 -3.64
C MET A 315 56.73 -5.53 -2.18
N PRO A 316 55.70 -5.86 -1.37
CA PRO A 316 55.91 -6.30 0.00
C PRO A 316 56.75 -7.58 0.08
N ASP A 317 57.61 -7.67 1.10
CA ASP A 317 58.39 -8.89 1.38
C ASP A 317 57.44 -10.05 1.72
N GLY A 318 57.56 -11.17 1.00
CA GLY A 318 56.73 -12.37 1.18
C GLY A 318 55.56 -12.53 0.19
N TRP A 319 55.49 -11.72 -0.86
CA TRP A 319 54.52 -11.89 -1.96
C TRP A 319 54.74 -13.21 -2.73
N LEU A 320 53.69 -14.00 -2.92
CA LEU A 320 53.74 -15.30 -3.58
C LEU A 320 53.49 -15.16 -5.10
N LEU A 321 54.57 -14.98 -5.89
CA LEU A 321 54.48 -14.74 -7.35
C LEU A 321 54.02 -15.96 -8.17
N GLU A 322 54.30 -17.17 -7.69
CA GLU A 322 54.01 -18.42 -8.41
C GLU A 322 52.62 -18.99 -8.12
N GLU A 323 51.98 -18.52 -7.05
CA GLU A 323 50.66 -19.00 -6.64
C GLU A 323 49.58 -18.09 -7.23
N GLU A 324 48.61 -18.67 -7.93
CA GLU A 324 47.48 -17.90 -8.45
C GLU A 324 46.60 -17.37 -7.30
N VAL A 325 46.04 -16.17 -7.51
CA VAL A 325 45.11 -15.54 -6.56
C VAL A 325 43.85 -16.39 -6.39
N TYR A 326 43.37 -16.96 -7.50
CA TYR A 326 42.15 -17.76 -7.54
C TYR A 326 42.44 -19.15 -8.10
N ILE A 327 42.14 -20.20 -7.33
CA ILE A 327 42.24 -21.59 -7.76
C ILE A 327 40.84 -22.15 -8.03
N PRO A 328 40.67 -23.09 -8.98
CA PRO A 328 39.40 -23.82 -9.12
C PRO A 328 39.04 -24.53 -7.81
N ASP A 329 37.79 -24.43 -7.38
CA ASP A 329 37.33 -25.06 -6.14
C ASP A 329 37.44 -26.59 -6.25
N PRO A 330 38.29 -27.24 -5.45
CA PRO A 330 38.48 -28.69 -5.51
C PRO A 330 37.26 -29.47 -5.00
N SER A 331 36.31 -28.80 -4.35
CA SER A 331 35.08 -29.39 -3.83
C SER A 331 33.88 -29.20 -4.77
N ALA A 332 34.01 -28.37 -5.80
CA ALA A 332 32.97 -28.18 -6.79
C ALA A 332 32.86 -29.41 -7.70
N VAL A 333 31.65 -29.93 -7.83
CA VAL A 333 31.33 -31.05 -8.72
C VAL A 333 30.42 -30.52 -9.83
N LYS A 334 30.68 -30.97 -11.06
CA LYS A 334 29.84 -30.67 -12.21
C LYS A 334 28.39 -31.09 -11.93
N PRO A 335 27.39 -30.19 -12.05
CA PRO A 335 25.99 -30.56 -11.89
C PRO A 335 25.57 -31.64 -12.90
N GLU A 336 24.72 -32.58 -12.46
CA GLU A 336 24.23 -33.67 -13.33
C GLU A 336 23.33 -33.17 -14.48
N ASP A 337 22.75 -31.97 -14.33
CA ASP A 337 21.92 -31.31 -15.34
C ASP A 337 22.70 -30.39 -16.30
N TRP A 338 24.03 -30.34 -16.18
CA TRP A 338 24.88 -29.55 -17.06
C TRP A 338 25.20 -30.30 -18.36
N ASP A 339 24.81 -29.72 -19.50
CA ASP A 339 25.05 -30.27 -20.82
C ASP A 339 26.15 -29.46 -21.54
N ASP A 340 27.33 -30.04 -21.79
CA ASP A 340 28.45 -29.30 -22.38
C ASP A 340 28.17 -28.83 -23.84
N GLU A 341 27.22 -29.47 -24.55
CA GLU A 341 26.85 -29.09 -25.91
C GLU A 341 25.91 -27.88 -25.92
N MET A 342 25.07 -27.73 -24.89
CA MET A 342 24.09 -26.64 -24.77
C MET A 342 24.57 -25.49 -23.88
N ASP A 343 25.28 -25.80 -22.79
CA ASP A 343 25.72 -24.85 -21.74
C ASP A 343 27.22 -24.52 -21.82
N GLY A 344 28.00 -25.24 -22.64
CA GLY A 344 29.45 -25.09 -22.79
C GLY A 344 30.27 -25.98 -21.84
N GLU A 345 31.59 -26.06 -22.00
CA GLU A 345 32.45 -26.85 -21.10
C GLU A 345 32.34 -26.34 -19.65
N TRP A 346 31.96 -27.22 -18.72
CA TRP A 346 31.86 -26.84 -17.31
C TRP A 346 33.23 -26.53 -16.70
N GLU A 347 33.37 -25.32 -16.16
CA GLU A 347 34.53 -24.90 -15.37
C GLU A 347 34.14 -24.73 -13.90
N ALA A 348 34.98 -25.25 -12.99
CA ALA A 348 34.75 -25.12 -11.56
C ALA A 348 34.84 -23.64 -11.11
N PRO A 349 33.99 -23.19 -10.19
CA PRO A 349 34.08 -21.84 -9.62
C PRO A 349 35.47 -21.57 -9.06
N ARG A 350 36.05 -20.41 -9.36
CA ARG A 350 37.35 -20.02 -8.82
C ARG A 350 37.19 -19.44 -7.42
N ILE A 351 37.94 -19.96 -6.45
CA ILE A 351 37.95 -19.53 -5.05
C ILE A 351 39.31 -18.92 -4.68
N ASP A 352 39.32 -18.05 -3.66
CA ASP A 352 40.56 -17.48 -3.14
C ASP A 352 41.51 -18.60 -2.68
N ASN A 353 42.74 -18.59 -3.19
CA ASN A 353 43.73 -19.60 -2.83
C ASN A 353 44.04 -19.51 -1.32
N PRO A 354 43.83 -20.59 -0.54
CA PRO A 354 43.99 -20.57 0.91
C PRO A 354 45.43 -20.25 1.35
N LYS A 355 46.43 -20.52 0.49
CA LYS A 355 47.83 -20.14 0.76
C LYS A 355 48.04 -18.62 0.76
N CYS A 356 47.21 -17.89 0.03
CA CYS A 356 47.27 -16.43 -0.10
C CYS A 356 46.72 -15.70 1.11
N LYS A 357 45.89 -16.36 1.93
CA LYS A 357 45.37 -15.77 3.18
C LYS A 357 46.45 -15.51 4.23
N ASN A 358 47.54 -16.28 4.19
CA ASN A 358 48.65 -16.18 5.14
C ASN A 358 49.84 -15.37 4.59
N ALA A 359 49.73 -14.84 3.37
CA ALA A 359 50.76 -14.04 2.70
C ALA A 359 50.25 -12.61 2.45
N PRO A 360 51.15 -11.61 2.27
CA PRO A 360 50.76 -10.24 1.91
C PRO A 360 50.00 -10.13 0.58
N GLY A 361 50.19 -11.10 -0.32
CA GLY A 361 49.46 -11.22 -1.57
C GLY A 361 49.99 -12.37 -2.43
N CYS A 362 49.30 -12.64 -3.53
CA CYS A 362 49.57 -13.73 -4.46
C CYS A 362 49.42 -13.28 -5.91
N GLY A 363 49.97 -14.07 -6.82
CA GLY A 363 49.92 -13.83 -8.26
C GLY A 363 50.98 -12.84 -8.71
N GLN A 364 50.93 -12.46 -9.99
CA GLN A 364 51.82 -11.42 -10.51
C GLN A 364 51.52 -10.10 -9.81
N TRP A 365 52.53 -9.53 -9.14
CA TRP A 365 52.38 -8.26 -8.47
C TRP A 365 52.36 -7.14 -9.51
N GLU A 366 51.25 -6.40 -9.53
CA GLU A 366 51.11 -5.17 -10.28
C GLU A 366 51.21 -3.98 -9.32
N LYS A 367 51.96 -2.95 -9.74
CA LYS A 367 52.07 -1.72 -8.96
C LYS A 367 50.69 -1.09 -8.79
N PRO A 368 50.30 -0.68 -7.57
CA PRO A 368 49.01 -0.05 -7.34
C PRO A 368 48.91 1.24 -8.15
N THR A 369 47.71 1.57 -8.61
CA THR A 369 47.46 2.82 -9.32
C THR A 369 46.99 3.88 -8.32
N ILE A 370 47.62 5.06 -8.34
CA ILE A 370 47.26 6.23 -7.54
C ILE A 370 46.50 7.26 -8.40
N PRO A 371 45.66 8.11 -7.80
CA PRO A 371 44.98 9.16 -8.56
C PRO A 371 46.01 10.13 -9.17
N ASN A 372 45.87 10.38 -10.48
CA ASN A 372 46.77 11.29 -11.19
C ASN A 372 46.46 12.74 -10.79
N PRO A 373 47.40 13.48 -10.16
CA PRO A 373 47.16 14.88 -9.76
C PRO A 373 46.93 15.82 -10.95
N LYS A 374 47.33 15.41 -12.17
CA LYS A 374 47.16 16.19 -13.40
C LYS A 374 45.85 15.90 -14.12
N TYR A 375 45.12 14.87 -13.72
CA TYR A 375 43.84 14.52 -14.33
C TYR A 375 42.78 15.56 -13.97
N LYS A 376 42.27 16.27 -14.98
CA LYS A 376 41.19 17.24 -14.83
C LYS A 376 39.86 16.76 -15.44
N GLY A 377 39.85 15.63 -16.15
CA GLY A 377 38.67 15.08 -16.84
C GLY A 377 38.38 15.76 -18.17
N THR A 378 37.20 15.55 -18.75
CA THR A 378 36.80 16.24 -20.00
C THR A 378 36.40 17.69 -19.71
N TRP A 379 36.99 18.63 -20.42
CA TRP A 379 36.67 20.04 -20.26
C TRP A 379 35.26 20.32 -20.77
N ARG A 380 34.47 21.04 -19.96
CA ARG A 380 33.14 21.54 -20.34
C ARG A 380 33.11 23.06 -20.17
N PRO A 381 32.70 23.81 -21.20
CA PRO A 381 32.50 25.24 -21.06
C PRO A 381 31.44 25.54 -19.99
N HIS A 382 31.58 26.67 -19.31
CA HIS A 382 30.58 27.10 -18.34
C HIS A 382 29.28 27.49 -19.07
N MET A 383 28.15 27.30 -18.41
CA MET A 383 26.84 27.57 -18.99
C MET A 383 26.48 29.04 -18.79
N ILE A 384 26.15 29.75 -19.87
CA ILE A 384 25.66 31.13 -19.85
C ILE A 384 24.17 31.16 -20.21
N GLU A 385 23.48 32.22 -19.78
CA GLU A 385 22.11 32.48 -20.19
C GLU A 385 22.04 32.64 -21.71
N ASN A 386 21.11 31.92 -22.34
CA ASN A 386 20.96 31.94 -23.78
C ASN A 386 20.29 33.24 -24.23
N PRO A 387 20.97 34.12 -24.98
CA PRO A 387 20.38 35.39 -25.44
C PRO A 387 19.18 35.18 -26.40
N ASN A 388 19.06 33.99 -27.00
CA ASN A 388 17.98 33.62 -27.92
C ASN A 388 16.85 32.83 -27.24
N TYR A 389 16.88 32.67 -25.92
CA TYR A 389 15.84 31.97 -25.18
C TYR A 389 14.49 32.68 -25.34
N LYS A 390 13.52 31.98 -25.93
CA LYS A 390 12.17 32.51 -26.16
C LYS A 390 11.13 32.00 -25.15
N GLY A 391 11.57 31.24 -24.15
CA GLY A 391 10.71 30.50 -23.23
C GLY A 391 10.49 29.06 -23.66
N GLU A 392 9.91 28.25 -22.78
CA GLU A 392 9.42 26.92 -23.18
C GLU A 392 8.32 27.07 -24.25
N TRP A 393 8.47 26.36 -25.37
CA TRP A 393 7.47 26.40 -26.43
C TRP A 393 6.20 25.69 -25.97
N LYS A 394 5.04 26.34 -26.15
CA LYS A 394 3.72 25.73 -26.02
C LYS A 394 2.91 25.96 -27.30
N PRO A 395 2.11 24.99 -27.75
CA PRO A 395 1.21 25.17 -28.88
C PRO A 395 0.27 26.36 -28.65
N ARG A 396 -0.17 27.03 -29.72
CA ARG A 396 -1.22 28.05 -29.62
C ARG A 396 -2.50 27.46 -29.04
N THR A 397 -3.23 28.23 -28.25
CA THR A 397 -4.57 27.86 -27.79
C THR A 397 -5.61 28.21 -28.86
N ILE A 398 -6.49 27.27 -29.19
CA ILE A 398 -7.62 27.44 -30.10
C ILE A 398 -8.93 27.15 -29.36
N ALA A 399 -10.01 27.77 -29.83
CA ALA A 399 -11.34 27.47 -29.29
C ALA A 399 -11.68 25.98 -29.53
N ASN A 400 -12.15 25.30 -28.48
CA ASN A 400 -12.50 23.89 -28.56
C ASN A 400 -13.80 23.70 -29.36
N PRO A 401 -13.76 23.02 -30.52
CA PRO A 401 -14.96 22.79 -31.33
C PRO A 401 -16.02 21.96 -30.58
N ASP A 402 -15.56 21.05 -29.72
CA ASP A 402 -16.39 20.12 -28.95
C ASP A 402 -16.84 20.70 -27.60
N TYR A 403 -16.57 21.99 -27.34
CA TYR A 403 -16.98 22.66 -26.11
C TYR A 403 -18.50 22.61 -25.90
N PHE A 404 -18.96 22.12 -24.76
CA PHE A 404 -20.33 22.23 -24.32
C PHE A 404 -20.37 22.59 -22.83
N GLU A 405 -21.52 23.09 -22.40
CA GLU A 405 -21.78 23.42 -21.00
C GLU A 405 -23.03 22.66 -20.55
N ASP A 406 -22.83 21.59 -19.79
CA ASP A 406 -23.88 20.92 -19.04
C ASP A 406 -23.87 21.40 -17.58
N LYS A 407 -25.07 21.73 -17.10
CA LYS A 407 -25.34 22.19 -15.72
C LYS A 407 -25.99 21.11 -14.86
N THR A 408 -26.44 20.03 -15.48
CA THR A 408 -27.18 18.95 -14.80
C THR A 408 -26.63 17.58 -15.19
N PRO A 409 -25.35 17.28 -14.91
CA PRO A 409 -24.76 15.96 -15.17
C PRO A 409 -25.49 14.82 -14.47
N TYR A 410 -26.28 15.11 -13.42
CA TYR A 410 -27.16 14.15 -12.76
C TYR A 410 -28.10 13.42 -13.73
N LYS A 411 -28.53 14.06 -14.82
CA LYS A 411 -29.45 13.47 -15.80
C LYS A 411 -28.75 12.46 -16.72
N MET A 412 -28.29 11.38 -16.12
CA MET A 412 -27.58 10.31 -16.80
C MET A 412 -28.56 9.35 -17.50
N THR A 413 -28.00 8.39 -18.24
CA THR A 413 -28.78 7.31 -18.84
C THR A 413 -29.44 6.43 -17.78
N PRO A 414 -30.74 6.10 -17.89
CA PRO A 414 -31.44 5.23 -16.94
C PRO A 414 -30.74 3.89 -16.73
N ILE A 415 -30.93 3.28 -15.57
CA ILE A 415 -30.33 1.99 -15.18
C ILE A 415 -31.38 0.89 -15.31
N GLU A 416 -31.02 -0.25 -15.90
CA GLU A 416 -31.92 -1.42 -16.06
C GLU A 416 -31.43 -2.66 -15.29
N ALA A 417 -30.13 -2.82 -15.11
CA ALA A 417 -29.55 -4.00 -14.46
C ALA A 417 -28.33 -3.64 -13.62
N ILE A 418 -27.97 -4.52 -12.68
CA ILE A 418 -26.73 -4.49 -11.92
C ILE A 418 -25.85 -5.65 -12.41
N GLY A 419 -24.54 -5.42 -12.53
CA GLY A 419 -23.58 -6.43 -12.96
C GLY A 419 -22.27 -6.34 -12.20
N LEU A 420 -21.62 -7.48 -12.02
CA LEU A 420 -20.27 -7.64 -11.51
C LEU A 420 -19.43 -8.16 -12.68
N GLU A 421 -18.52 -7.34 -13.18
CA GLU A 421 -17.53 -7.74 -14.20
C GLU A 421 -16.15 -7.47 -13.62
N LEU A 422 -15.51 -8.54 -13.14
CA LEU A 422 -14.34 -8.45 -12.27
C LEU A 422 -13.24 -9.35 -12.79
N TRP A 423 -12.03 -8.82 -12.74
CA TRP A 423 -10.81 -9.63 -12.83
C TRP A 423 -10.16 -9.65 -11.44
N SER A 424 -9.81 -10.84 -10.96
CA SER A 424 -9.18 -10.99 -9.65
C SER A 424 -8.14 -12.10 -9.67
N MET A 425 -6.97 -11.81 -9.10
CA MET A 425 -5.92 -12.78 -8.79
C MET A 425 -6.25 -13.56 -7.51
N SER A 426 -7.02 -12.96 -6.61
CA SER A 426 -7.47 -13.53 -5.34
C SER A 426 -8.84 -14.20 -5.47
N ASP A 427 -9.08 -15.23 -4.67
CA ASP A 427 -10.38 -15.90 -4.53
C ASP A 427 -11.05 -15.57 -3.18
N ASP A 428 -12.22 -16.16 -2.96
CA ASP A 428 -13.04 -16.03 -1.77
C ASP A 428 -13.47 -14.58 -1.45
N ILE A 429 -13.69 -13.76 -2.47
CA ILE A 429 -14.33 -12.44 -2.33
C ILE A 429 -15.83 -12.66 -2.21
N LEU A 430 -16.40 -12.31 -1.06
CA LEU A 430 -17.82 -12.43 -0.79
C LEU A 430 -18.52 -11.09 -1.02
N PHE A 431 -19.65 -11.14 -1.72
CA PHE A 431 -20.56 -10.03 -1.93
C PHE A 431 -21.90 -10.35 -1.31
N ASP A 432 -22.50 -9.36 -0.64
CA ASP A 432 -23.82 -9.56 -0.02
C ASP A 432 -24.62 -8.25 0.07
N ASN A 433 -25.92 -8.38 0.39
CA ASN A 433 -26.83 -7.29 0.75
C ASN A 433 -26.82 -6.14 -0.25
N PHE A 434 -26.97 -6.46 -1.53
CA PHE A 434 -27.15 -5.45 -2.57
C PHE A 434 -28.46 -4.71 -2.36
N LEU A 435 -28.43 -3.38 -2.46
CA LEU A 435 -29.61 -2.51 -2.34
C LEU A 435 -29.48 -1.32 -3.30
N ILE A 436 -30.55 -1.05 -4.05
CA ILE A 436 -30.72 0.17 -4.84
C ILE A 436 -32.04 0.83 -4.44
N ALA A 437 -31.98 2.05 -3.91
CA ALA A 437 -33.12 2.79 -3.39
C ALA A 437 -33.02 4.30 -3.71
N ASP A 438 -34.12 5.02 -3.49
CA ASP A 438 -34.21 6.49 -3.65
C ASP A 438 -34.42 7.24 -2.33
N ASN A 439 -34.43 6.52 -1.19
CA ASN A 439 -34.71 7.11 0.12
C ASN A 439 -33.70 6.63 1.16
N GLN A 440 -33.05 7.58 1.84
CA GLN A 440 -32.06 7.33 2.87
C GLN A 440 -32.63 6.52 4.05
N SER A 441 -33.88 6.76 4.47
CA SER A 441 -34.48 6.04 5.59
C SER A 441 -34.66 4.54 5.33
N VAL A 442 -34.88 4.14 4.08
CA VAL A 442 -35.00 2.72 3.70
C VAL A 442 -33.63 2.06 3.78
N VAL A 443 -32.59 2.78 3.33
CA VAL A 443 -31.20 2.34 3.35
C VAL A 443 -30.70 2.20 4.77
N ASP A 444 -30.91 3.20 5.63
CA ASP A 444 -30.48 3.17 7.04
C ASP A 444 -31.12 2.00 7.80
N HIS A 445 -32.41 1.75 7.57
CA HIS A 445 -33.11 0.59 8.16
C HIS A 445 -32.56 -0.73 7.64
N PHE A 446 -32.27 -0.83 6.33
CA PHE A 446 -31.70 -2.06 5.76
C PHE A 446 -30.29 -2.32 6.30
N THR A 447 -29.47 -1.29 6.44
CA THR A 447 -28.13 -1.37 7.03
C THR A 447 -28.15 -1.84 8.48
N SER A 448 -29.10 -1.35 9.29
CA SER A 448 -29.15 -1.71 10.71
C SER A 448 -29.53 -3.17 10.97
N ILE A 449 -30.33 -3.77 10.08
CA ILE A 449 -30.71 -5.18 10.17
C ILE A 449 -29.70 -6.13 9.48
N THR A 450 -28.79 -5.60 8.65
CA THR A 450 -27.82 -6.38 7.88
C THR A 450 -26.40 -6.18 8.40
N TRP A 451 -25.64 -5.26 7.78
CA TRP A 451 -24.23 -5.02 8.06
C TRP A 451 -23.95 -4.65 9.52
N GLU A 452 -24.81 -3.86 10.16
CA GLU A 452 -24.58 -3.45 11.55
C GLU A 452 -24.54 -4.66 12.51
N VAL A 453 -25.43 -5.63 12.31
CA VAL A 453 -25.43 -6.90 13.06
C VAL A 453 -24.14 -7.69 12.82
N LYS A 454 -23.71 -7.81 11.56
CA LYS A 454 -22.48 -8.52 11.18
C LYS A 454 -21.23 -7.85 11.76
N SER A 455 -21.12 -6.53 11.63
CA SER A 455 -19.97 -5.76 12.08
C SER A 455 -19.80 -5.81 13.61
N ILE A 456 -20.90 -5.78 14.37
CA ILE A 456 -20.86 -5.93 15.84
C ILE A 456 -20.32 -7.31 16.21
N GLN A 457 -20.76 -8.36 15.53
CA GLN A 457 -20.33 -9.72 15.79
C GLN A 457 -18.86 -9.96 15.41
N GLU A 458 -18.41 -9.44 14.26
CA GLU A 458 -17.00 -9.50 13.84
C GLU A 458 -16.08 -8.71 14.79
N ARG A 459 -16.51 -7.53 15.24
CA ARG A 459 -15.77 -6.75 16.26
C ARG A 459 -15.69 -7.48 17.59
N SER A 460 -16.76 -8.13 18.01
CA SER A 460 -16.81 -8.90 19.25
C SER A 460 -15.88 -10.12 19.19
N ALA A 461 -15.87 -10.83 18.06
CA ALA A 461 -14.97 -11.97 17.82
C ALA A 461 -13.48 -11.56 17.77
N ALA A 462 -13.17 -10.40 17.20
CA ALA A 462 -11.80 -9.86 17.24
C ALA A 462 -11.37 -9.45 18.67
N SER A 463 -12.31 -8.97 19.51
CA SER A 463 -12.03 -8.57 20.89
C SER A 463 -11.86 -9.74 21.87
N THR A 464 -12.32 -10.94 21.49
CA THR A 464 -12.06 -12.18 22.24
C THR A 464 -10.68 -12.78 21.97
N GLY A 465 -9.92 -12.20 21.04
CA GLY A 465 -8.49 -12.44 20.89
C GLY A 465 -7.68 -11.89 22.08
N SER A 466 -6.43 -12.33 22.22
CA SER A 466 -5.52 -12.00 23.32
C SER A 466 -5.62 -10.52 23.74
N TRP A 467 -5.60 -10.22 25.04
CA TRP A 467 -5.77 -8.86 25.60
C TRP A 467 -4.92 -7.77 24.92
N TRP A 468 -3.79 -8.14 24.31
CA TRP A 468 -2.97 -7.28 23.46
C TRP A 468 -3.66 -6.80 22.17
N GLN A 469 -4.45 -7.65 21.51
CA GLN A 469 -5.24 -7.30 20.33
C GLN A 469 -6.37 -6.32 20.69
N ALA A 470 -7.04 -6.51 21.85
CA ALA A 470 -8.04 -5.58 22.35
C ALA A 470 -7.47 -4.20 22.67
N ILE A 471 -6.24 -4.14 23.20
CA ILE A 471 -5.49 -2.89 23.40
C ILE A 471 -5.15 -2.26 22.04
N LYS A 472 -4.65 -3.03 21.08
CA LYS A 472 -4.26 -2.53 19.75
C LYS A 472 -5.46 -1.98 18.97
N SER A 473 -6.55 -2.72 18.86
CA SER A 473 -7.76 -2.31 18.13
C SER A 473 -8.40 -1.06 18.74
N SER A 474 -8.47 -0.98 20.08
CA SER A 474 -8.98 0.21 20.77
C SER A 474 -8.12 1.44 20.50
N THR A 475 -6.81 1.24 20.33
CA THR A 475 -5.87 2.35 20.13
C THR A 475 -5.74 2.79 18.67
N GLU A 476 -6.04 1.92 17.70
CA GLU A 476 -6.15 2.27 16.28
C GLU A 476 -7.30 3.27 16.04
N GLU A 477 -8.43 3.10 16.73
CA GLU A 477 -9.55 4.06 16.66
C GLU A 477 -9.26 5.36 17.43
N ARG A 478 -8.40 5.30 18.46
CA ARG A 478 -8.13 6.41 19.40
C ARG A 478 -6.65 6.44 19.83
N PRO A 479 -5.77 7.11 19.07
CA PRO A 479 -4.33 7.09 19.32
C PRO A 479 -3.89 7.58 20.72
N TRP A 480 -4.68 8.43 21.37
CA TRP A 480 -4.40 8.94 22.72
C TRP A 480 -4.49 7.86 23.83
N LEU A 481 -5.12 6.72 23.54
CA LEU A 481 -5.18 5.62 24.50
C LEU A 481 -3.81 5.00 24.78
N TRP A 482 -2.81 5.10 23.87
CA TRP A 482 -1.43 4.73 24.17
C TRP A 482 -0.89 5.48 25.39
N ALA A 483 -1.14 6.79 25.48
CA ALA A 483 -0.72 7.60 26.61
C ALA A 483 -1.40 7.17 27.91
N VAL A 484 -2.70 6.82 27.84
CA VAL A 484 -3.45 6.32 29.00
C VAL A 484 -2.91 4.96 29.46
N TYR A 485 -2.66 4.02 28.54
CA TYR A 485 -2.12 2.70 28.88
C TYR A 485 -0.71 2.80 29.47
N VAL A 486 0.14 3.66 28.92
CA VAL A 486 1.49 3.93 29.46
C VAL A 486 1.40 4.51 30.86
N VAL A 487 0.51 5.47 31.13
CA VAL A 487 0.31 6.03 32.46
C VAL A 487 -0.22 4.98 33.43
N VAL A 488 -1.22 4.19 33.04
CA VAL A 488 -1.82 3.16 33.89
C VAL A 488 -0.85 2.01 34.19
N LEU A 489 0.09 1.68 33.29
CA LEU A 489 1.12 0.66 33.52
C LEU A 489 2.31 1.20 34.30
N LEU A 490 2.80 2.41 33.99
CA LEU A 490 3.97 3.00 34.65
C LEU A 490 3.67 3.48 36.06
N LEU A 491 2.50 4.08 36.30
CA LEU A 491 2.14 4.66 37.60
C LEU A 491 2.17 3.64 38.76
N PRO A 492 1.61 2.42 38.64
CA PRO A 492 1.74 1.41 39.69
C PRO A 492 3.18 0.88 39.82
N VAL A 493 3.95 0.75 38.73
CA VAL A 493 5.37 0.34 38.80
C VAL A 493 6.21 1.39 39.54
N VAL A 494 5.99 2.67 39.25
CA VAL A 494 6.65 3.79 39.92
C VAL A 494 6.23 3.87 41.39
N LEU A 495 4.95 3.72 41.70
CA LEU A 495 4.47 3.69 43.10
C LEU A 495 5.05 2.49 43.86
N LEU A 496 5.16 1.33 43.21
CA LEU A 496 5.69 0.11 43.82
C LEU A 496 7.22 0.19 43.99
N ALA A 497 7.95 0.83 43.06
CA ALA A 497 9.36 1.19 43.23
C ALA A 497 9.55 2.18 44.38
N ILE A 498 8.70 3.20 44.52
CA ILE A 498 8.76 4.16 45.64
C ILE A 498 8.40 3.48 46.99
N CYS A 499 7.50 2.49 46.99
CA CYS A 499 7.12 1.75 48.19
C CYS A 499 8.08 0.62 48.57
N LEU A 500 8.77 -0.01 47.61
CA LEU A 500 9.74 -1.10 47.83
C LEU A 500 11.19 -0.64 47.87
N CYS A 501 11.51 0.58 47.43
CA CYS A 501 12.77 1.20 47.79
C CYS A 501 12.73 1.51 49.29
N PRO A 502 13.55 0.85 50.14
CA PRO A 502 13.69 1.26 51.51
C PRO A 502 14.11 2.74 51.52
N LYS A 503 13.46 3.55 52.36
CA LYS A 503 13.98 4.88 52.68
C LYS A 503 15.39 4.70 53.22
N SER A 504 16.39 4.85 52.36
CA SER A 504 17.77 5.09 52.76
C SER A 504 17.75 6.45 53.45
N GLY A 505 17.58 6.42 54.77
CA GLY A 505 17.93 7.54 55.64
C GLY A 505 19.42 7.87 55.49
N PRO A 506 19.85 9.05 55.92
CA PRO A 506 21.19 9.54 55.63
C PRO A 506 22.25 8.57 56.19
N VAL A 507 23.18 8.18 55.32
CA VAL A 507 24.32 7.32 55.65
C VAL A 507 25.18 8.04 56.69
N LYS A 508 25.46 7.36 57.81
CA LYS A 508 26.38 7.86 58.83
C LYS A 508 27.83 7.62 58.40
N PRO A 509 28.80 8.47 58.77
CA PRO A 509 30.16 8.46 58.20
C PRO A 509 31.04 7.26 58.59
N GLU A 510 30.48 6.25 59.26
CA GLU A 510 31.24 5.18 59.93
C GLU A 510 31.28 3.88 59.10
N ASP A 511 30.44 3.76 58.06
CA ASP A 511 30.29 2.53 57.25
C ASP A 511 31.10 2.53 55.93
N ILE A 512 31.89 3.57 55.64
CA ILE A 512 32.71 3.65 54.41
C ILE A 512 34.03 2.86 54.56
N ASP A 513 34.44 2.50 55.77
CA ASP A 513 35.78 1.97 56.07
C ASP A 513 35.87 0.42 56.16
N ALA A 514 34.75 -0.30 56.02
CA ALA A 514 34.69 -1.74 56.29
C ALA A 514 34.92 -2.66 55.06
N HIS A 515 35.03 -2.12 53.83
CA HIS A 515 35.25 -2.94 52.63
C HIS A 515 36.64 -2.82 51.97
N ARG A 516 37.55 -2.01 52.53
CA ARG A 516 38.96 -2.00 52.12
C ARG A 516 39.83 -2.65 53.19
N LYS A 517 39.89 -3.99 53.21
CA LYS A 517 41.06 -4.78 53.70
C LYS A 517 40.78 -6.28 53.60
N LYS A 518 41.15 -6.86 52.47
CA LYS A 518 41.57 -8.27 52.39
C LYS A 518 42.80 -8.38 51.47
N PHE A 519 43.93 -8.59 52.15
CA PHE A 519 45.15 -9.31 51.77
C PHE A 519 46.17 -8.67 50.81
N ASP A 520 47.31 -8.31 51.45
CA ASP A 520 48.71 -8.21 50.98
C ASP A 520 49.14 -9.44 50.13
N ASP A 521 50.21 -9.49 49.34
CA ASP A 521 51.54 -8.87 49.43
C ASP A 521 52.33 -9.14 48.11
N ALA A 522 53.26 -8.25 47.73
CA ALA A 522 54.58 -8.58 47.15
C ALA A 522 55.38 -7.29 46.83
N THR A 523 56.13 -6.83 47.83
CA THR A 523 57.51 -6.25 47.81
C THR A 523 57.89 -5.06 46.88
N PRO A 524 58.76 -4.13 47.38
CA PRO A 524 59.02 -2.82 46.79
C PRO A 524 60.31 -2.82 45.94
N ASP A 525 60.54 -1.74 45.18
CA ASP A 525 61.78 -0.96 45.30
C ASP A 525 61.81 0.31 44.41
N VAL A 526 62.40 1.34 45.04
CA VAL A 526 63.03 2.57 44.52
C VAL A 526 62.18 3.83 44.29
N ILE A 527 62.50 4.79 45.16
CA ILE A 527 62.16 6.21 45.27
C ILE A 527 63.04 7.03 44.31
N ASP A 528 62.50 8.14 43.79
CA ASP A 528 63.13 9.47 43.81
C ASP A 528 62.01 10.46 43.41
N GLU A 529 61.44 11.19 44.37
CA GLU A 529 61.74 12.61 44.70
C GLU A 529 61.43 13.57 43.54
N ALA A 530 60.86 14.76 43.66
CA ALA A 530 60.19 15.60 44.66
C ALA A 530 59.77 16.85 43.81
N GLU A 531 58.64 17.53 43.97
CA GLU A 531 58.34 18.67 44.87
C GLU A 531 57.05 19.29 44.27
N GLU A 532 55.98 19.50 45.05
CA GLU A 532 55.58 20.78 45.67
C GLU A 532 55.23 21.89 44.64
N SER A 533 54.04 22.48 44.59
CA SER A 533 53.22 23.14 45.63
C SER A 533 51.86 23.50 44.97
N GLY A 534 50.67 23.42 45.60
CA GLY A 534 50.18 24.20 46.75
C GLY A 534 49.80 25.63 46.30
N ALA A 535 48.62 26.24 46.52
CA ALA A 535 47.42 25.90 47.29
C ALA A 535 46.35 27.02 47.08
N LYS A 536 45.15 26.76 47.63
CA LYS A 536 44.04 27.66 48.07
C LYS A 536 42.89 27.94 47.09
N GLU A 537 41.65 27.50 47.32
CA GLU A 537 40.67 27.76 48.44
C GLU A 537 40.23 29.24 48.46
N GLU A 538 38.94 29.62 48.52
CA GLU A 538 37.71 29.00 49.06
C GLU A 538 36.46 29.81 48.61
N GLU A 539 35.30 29.14 48.54
CA GLU A 539 33.92 29.54 48.99
C GLU A 539 33.25 30.84 48.43
N GLU A 540 31.93 30.99 48.25
CA GLU A 540 30.70 30.24 48.61
C GLU A 540 29.47 30.86 47.87
N GLU A 541 28.43 30.03 47.65
CA GLU A 541 26.95 30.21 47.74
C GLU A 541 26.18 31.37 47.04
N GLU A 542 25.18 31.07 46.18
CA GLU A 542 23.70 30.93 46.41
C GLU A 542 23.00 32.28 46.76
N GLU A 543 21.76 32.67 46.41
CA GLU A 543 20.47 32.05 46.06
C GLU A 543 19.63 33.01 45.17
N GLU A 544 18.46 32.51 44.75
CA GLU A 544 17.38 33.05 43.91
C GLU A 544 16.51 34.17 44.56
N GLU A 545 15.76 34.93 43.74
CA GLU A 545 14.27 35.05 43.85
C GLU A 545 13.61 35.88 42.71
N GLU A 546 12.48 35.35 42.24
CA GLU A 546 11.20 35.92 41.73
C GLU A 546 10.99 37.46 41.58
N SER A 547 10.12 38.08 40.76
CA SER A 547 9.05 37.71 39.81
C SER A 547 8.54 38.94 39.00
N LYS A 548 7.91 38.67 37.84
CA LYS A 548 6.79 39.37 37.13
C LYS A 548 6.83 40.85 36.70
N SER A 549 6.63 41.07 35.38
CA SER A 549 5.56 41.89 34.74
C SER A 549 5.74 41.76 33.20
N GLY A 550 4.78 41.89 32.29
CA GLY A 550 3.37 42.23 32.26
C GLY A 550 2.84 42.00 30.82
N ALA A 551 1.52 41.97 30.66
CA ALA A 551 0.79 41.67 29.43
C ALA A 551 0.81 42.79 28.36
N GLY A 552 0.55 42.44 27.09
CA GLY A 552 0.20 43.41 26.05
C GLY A 552 0.04 42.76 24.66
N ASP A 553 -1.21 42.51 24.29
CA ASP A 553 -1.71 42.04 22.98
C ASP A 553 -1.77 43.19 21.94
N GLY A 554 -1.70 42.88 20.63
CA GLY A 554 -2.08 43.83 19.58
C GLY A 554 -1.40 43.76 18.19
N THR A 555 -1.94 42.90 17.31
CA THR A 555 -2.34 43.15 15.89
C THR A 555 -1.37 43.59 14.75
N VAL A 556 -1.31 42.71 13.72
CA VAL A 556 -1.41 42.84 12.21
C VAL A 556 -0.32 43.59 11.39
N ALA A 557 0.36 42.89 10.45
CA ALA A 557 0.29 43.04 8.97
C ALA A 557 1.51 42.50 8.19
N GLU A 558 1.21 41.69 7.15
CA GLU A 558 1.82 41.54 5.80
C GLU A 558 3.32 41.27 5.51
N GLY A 559 3.52 40.42 4.48
CA GLY A 559 4.77 40.11 3.76
C GLY A 559 5.17 38.64 3.98
N GLY A 560 5.26 37.73 3.00
CA GLY A 560 5.70 37.82 1.62
C GLY A 560 6.91 36.89 1.45
N GLU A 561 6.94 36.12 0.34
CA GLU A 561 8.05 35.28 -0.18
C GLU A 561 8.15 33.79 0.22
N GLU A 562 7.59 32.96 -0.67
CA GLU A 562 8.25 31.90 -1.46
C GLU A 562 9.60 31.33 -1.00
N ILE A 563 9.61 30.01 -0.75
CA ILE A 563 10.75 29.13 -1.01
C ILE A 563 10.25 27.98 -1.88
N VAL A 564 10.81 27.90 -3.09
CA VAL A 564 10.69 26.82 -4.08
C VAL A 564 11.59 25.65 -3.68
N GLU A 565 11.02 24.45 -3.58
CA GLU A 565 11.78 23.19 -3.65
C GLU A 565 11.62 22.58 -5.05
N ALA A 566 12.77 22.22 -5.62
CA ALA A 566 12.93 21.66 -6.95
C ALA A 566 12.48 20.20 -7.02
N GLY A 567 11.84 19.85 -8.14
CA GLY A 567 11.62 18.48 -8.56
C GLY A 567 12.64 17.99 -9.59
N ALA A 568 12.24 16.89 -10.24
CA ALA A 568 12.85 16.15 -11.34
C ALA A 568 13.81 15.02 -10.89
N ALA A 569 13.87 13.84 -11.53
CA ALA A 569 13.34 13.42 -12.82
C ALA A 569 13.18 11.88 -12.86
N GLY A 570 12.29 11.41 -13.73
CA GLY A 570 12.30 10.03 -14.23
C GLY A 570 13.23 9.88 -15.44
N ASP A 571 13.59 8.64 -15.74
CA ASP A 571 14.28 8.23 -16.95
C ASP A 571 13.41 7.22 -17.71
N GLY A 572 13.32 7.40 -19.02
CA GLY A 572 12.51 6.62 -19.93
C GLY A 572 13.30 6.34 -21.21
N SER A 573 13.27 5.09 -21.66
CA SER A 573 13.66 4.74 -23.02
C SER A 573 12.74 3.65 -23.57
N SER A 574 12.29 3.85 -24.81
CA SER A 574 11.75 2.81 -25.69
C SER A 574 12.10 3.17 -27.14
N PRO A 575 12.25 2.17 -28.03
CA PRO A 575 12.78 2.35 -29.37
C PRO A 575 11.69 2.55 -30.42
N VAL A 576 12.17 2.98 -31.59
CA VAL A 576 11.47 3.38 -32.83
C VAL A 576 10.93 2.16 -33.61
N GLU A 577 9.71 2.24 -34.13
CA GLU A 577 9.25 1.47 -35.29
C GLU A 577 8.71 2.39 -36.39
N GLU A 578 9.06 2.06 -37.63
CA GLU A 578 8.68 2.72 -38.87
C GLU A 578 7.71 1.82 -39.65
N SER A 579 6.73 2.43 -40.30
CA SER A 579 5.63 1.78 -41.04
C SER A 579 5.88 1.81 -42.55
N GLY A 580 5.38 0.80 -43.26
CA GLY A 580 5.32 0.79 -44.73
C GLY A 580 4.33 -0.27 -45.25
N GLU A 581 3.27 0.21 -45.91
CA GLU A 581 2.21 -0.58 -46.57
C GLU A 581 2.65 -1.21 -47.91
N GLY A 582 1.99 -2.30 -48.30
CA GLY A 582 2.01 -2.82 -49.68
C GLY A 582 1.26 -4.15 -49.84
N SER A 583 0.07 -4.11 -50.43
CA SER A 583 -0.85 -5.22 -50.73
C SER A 583 -0.49 -5.98 -52.02
N VAL A 584 -0.88 -7.27 -52.13
CA VAL A 584 -1.56 -7.95 -53.27
C VAL A 584 -1.81 -9.44 -52.96
N GLU A 585 -2.95 -9.94 -53.45
CA GLU A 585 -3.63 -11.24 -53.29
C GLU A 585 -2.92 -12.50 -53.82
N GLY A 586 -3.33 -13.67 -53.29
CA GLY A 586 -3.11 -14.99 -53.90
C GLY A 586 -3.57 -16.17 -53.02
N GLU A 587 -4.65 -16.86 -53.41
CA GLU A 587 -5.25 -18.03 -52.76
C GLU A 587 -4.39 -19.33 -52.80
N ALA A 588 -4.50 -20.17 -51.76
CA ALA A 588 -4.91 -21.59 -51.79
C ALA A 588 -4.13 -22.56 -50.86
N GLN A 589 -4.87 -23.08 -49.87
CA GLN A 589 -4.95 -24.45 -49.31
C GLN A 589 -3.71 -25.21 -48.77
N GLY A 590 -3.84 -25.70 -47.52
CA GLY A 590 -3.31 -27.02 -47.09
C GLY A 590 -2.63 -27.09 -45.71
N SER A 591 -3.36 -27.51 -44.66
CA SER A 591 -2.86 -27.90 -43.31
C SER A 591 -2.18 -29.29 -43.31
N PRO A 592 -1.74 -29.90 -42.17
CA PRO A 592 -1.05 -29.41 -40.95
C PRO A 592 0.16 -30.30 -40.53
N LYS A 593 1.00 -29.88 -39.54
CA LYS A 593 1.55 -30.77 -38.48
C LYS A 593 2.41 -30.05 -37.40
N LYS A 594 1.98 -30.27 -36.15
CA LYS A 594 2.71 -30.69 -34.91
C LYS A 594 3.83 -29.84 -34.27
N SER A 595 3.48 -29.36 -33.06
CA SER A 595 4.15 -29.51 -31.75
C SER A 595 5.66 -29.25 -31.62
N ASN A 596 6.03 -28.20 -30.88
CA ASN A 596 6.56 -28.31 -29.51
C ASN A 596 6.94 -26.92 -28.97
N SER A 597 6.51 -26.66 -27.73
CA SER A 597 6.85 -25.48 -26.94
C SER A 597 8.21 -25.64 -26.25
N PRO A 598 9.06 -24.60 -26.20
CA PRO A 598 10.10 -24.49 -25.19
C PRO A 598 9.79 -23.38 -24.17
N ARG A 599 9.88 -23.75 -22.89
CA ARG A 599 9.89 -22.89 -21.70
C ARG A 599 11.07 -21.89 -21.81
N LYS A 600 10.79 -20.59 -21.74
CA LYS A 600 11.80 -19.54 -21.50
C LYS A 600 11.98 -19.34 -20.00
N ARG A 601 13.20 -19.57 -19.49
CA ARG A 601 13.67 -19.06 -18.19
C ARG A 601 14.49 -17.78 -18.43
N ARG A 602 14.45 -16.92 -17.43
CA ARG A 602 14.81 -15.49 -17.38
C ARG A 602 16.32 -15.25 -17.49
N ASN A 603 16.70 -14.23 -18.28
CA ASN A 603 18.01 -13.60 -18.26
C ASN A 603 18.20 -12.80 -16.95
N ARG A 604 19.39 -12.91 -16.34
CA ARG A 604 19.92 -11.92 -15.38
C ARG A 604 21.14 -11.27 -16.02
N LYS A 605 21.14 -9.93 -16.01
CA LYS A 605 22.07 -9.01 -16.66
C LYS A 605 23.50 -9.13 -16.13
N GLU A 606 24.45 -8.93 -17.06
CA GLU A 606 25.80 -8.39 -16.82
C GLU A 606 25.75 -6.99 -16.19
#